data_AF-A0A357ZX44-F1
#
_entry.id   AF-A0A357ZX44-F1
#
_cell.length_a   1.000
_cell.length_b   1.000
_cell.length_c   1.000
_cell.angle_alpha   90.00
_cell.angle_beta   90.00
_cell.angle_gamma   90.00
#
_symmetry.space_group_name_H-M   'P 1'
#
loop_
_entity.id
_entity.type
_entity.pdbx_description
1 polymer ?
#
loop_
_entity_poly.entity_id
_entity_poly.type
_entity_poly.pdbx_seq_one_letter_code
_entity_poly.pdbx_strand_id
1 'polypeptide(L)'
;MRNQLWITQRSGTVRAIEIQTAWNLELGQTQRNGFKTYPGAVIDISSEVSTGGERGLLGIAFSTDARTLFLSYVNKKGEIVIASWAVTDPTPLPVTVPAPAAPAPTVPGTPSTSTRVAPSTSSTSTTLPILPAPVVDPASKRILLTIAHEGSTNYAGQLTLGRDGFLYIGVGDSPNGAEEQTAQNPESLLGKILRIDPAGATATDPYAIPPGNPF
;
A
#
# COMPACT_ATOMS: atom_id res chain seq x y z
N MET A 1 -8.82 7.38 4.47
CA MET A 1 -7.63 6.49 4.46
C MET A 1 -8.11 5.09 4.19
N ARG A 2 -7.42 4.33 3.31
CA ARG A 2 -7.77 2.94 3.04
C ARG A 2 -7.59 2.13 4.32
N ASN A 3 -8.61 1.40 4.74
CA ASN A 3 -8.51 0.52 5.89
C ASN A 3 -7.92 -0.81 5.44
N GLN A 4 -6.69 -0.78 4.94
CA GLN A 4 -6.06 -1.91 4.26
C GLN A 4 -4.64 -2.11 4.76
N LEU A 5 -4.27 -3.38 4.92
CA LEU A 5 -2.90 -3.84 5.09
C LEU A 5 -2.42 -4.45 3.79
N TRP A 6 -1.23 -4.08 3.34
CA TRP A 6 -0.60 -4.64 2.15
C TRP A 6 0.55 -5.55 2.57
N ILE A 7 0.56 -6.76 2.02
CA ILE A 7 1.50 -7.81 2.39
C ILE A 7 2.33 -8.16 1.17
N THR A 8 3.63 -7.94 1.31
CA THR A 8 4.66 -8.33 0.36
C THR A 8 5.11 -9.75 0.61
N GLN A 9 5.14 -10.58 -0.43
CA GLN A 9 5.75 -11.90 -0.38
C GLN A 9 7.06 -11.84 -1.16
N ARG A 10 8.11 -12.43 -0.58
CA ARG A 10 9.45 -12.50 -1.19
C ARG A 10 9.43 -12.99 -2.64
N SER A 11 8.50 -13.90 -2.97
CA SER A 11 8.30 -14.48 -4.30
C SER A 11 7.75 -13.52 -5.35
N GLY A 12 7.47 -12.26 -5.02
CA GLY A 12 7.06 -11.24 -5.99
C GLY A 12 5.56 -10.95 -6.02
N THR A 13 4.77 -11.48 -5.10
CA THR A 13 3.34 -11.17 -4.99
C THR A 13 3.09 -10.13 -3.91
N VAL A 14 2.18 -9.19 -4.17
CA VAL A 14 1.62 -8.33 -3.11
C VAL A 14 0.14 -8.63 -2.98
N ARG A 15 -0.34 -8.71 -1.74
CA ARG A 15 -1.73 -8.97 -1.40
C ARG A 15 -2.28 -7.83 -0.56
N ALA A 16 -3.58 -7.58 -0.64
CA ALA A 16 -4.28 -6.65 0.23
C ALA A 16 -5.17 -7.43 1.21
N ILE A 17 -5.25 -6.93 2.44
CA ILE A 17 -6.18 -7.36 3.47
C ILE A 17 -6.97 -6.13 3.90
N GLU A 18 -8.29 -6.22 3.88
CA GLU A 18 -9.16 -5.23 4.48
C GLU A 18 -9.15 -5.38 6.00
N ILE A 19 -8.88 -4.29 6.70
CA ILE A 19 -9.11 -4.17 8.14
C ILE A 19 -10.59 -3.82 8.29
N GLN A 20 -11.33 -4.66 9.00
CA GLN A 20 -12.75 -4.40 9.24
C GLN A 20 -12.89 -3.60 10.53
N THR A 21 -13.63 -2.50 10.47
CA THR A 21 -13.87 -1.63 11.63
C THR A 21 -15.35 -1.29 11.76
N ALA A 22 -15.81 -1.12 13.01
CA ALA A 22 -17.13 -0.58 13.31
C ALA A 22 -17.03 0.55 14.32
N TRP A 23 -17.99 1.47 14.27
CA TRP A 23 -18.14 2.48 15.31
C TRP A 23 -18.75 1.85 16.57
N ASN A 24 -18.05 1.90 17.68
CA ASN A 24 -18.58 1.51 18.98
C ASN A 24 -19.23 2.75 19.63
N LEU A 25 -20.56 2.72 19.76
CA LEU A 25 -21.35 3.81 20.34
C LEU A 25 -21.10 4.02 21.84
N GLU A 26 -20.80 2.95 22.57
CA GLU A 26 -20.56 3.00 24.03
C GLU A 26 -19.22 3.64 24.34
N LEU A 27 -18.22 3.36 23.52
CA LEU A 27 -16.85 3.88 23.68
C LEU A 27 -16.62 5.19 22.92
N GLY A 28 -17.54 5.58 22.04
CA GLY A 28 -17.37 6.76 21.18
C GLY A 28 -16.14 6.66 20.29
N GLN A 29 -15.78 5.45 19.85
CA GLN A 29 -14.55 5.18 19.11
C GLN A 29 -14.73 4.10 18.05
N THR A 30 -13.94 4.17 16.97
CA THR A 30 -13.84 3.10 15.97
C THR A 30 -13.04 1.94 16.54
N GLN A 31 -13.61 0.73 16.48
CA GLN A 31 -12.94 -0.51 16.86
C GLN A 31 -12.67 -1.38 15.64
N ARG A 32 -11.54 -2.10 15.67
CA ARG A 32 -11.23 -3.16 14.71
C ARG A 32 -12.03 -4.41 15.09
N ASN A 33 -12.83 -4.89 14.14
CA ASN A 33 -13.68 -6.06 14.32
C ASN A 33 -13.15 -7.31 13.60
N GLY A 34 -12.16 -7.16 12.72
CA GLY A 34 -11.56 -8.30 12.04
C GLY A 34 -10.67 -7.92 10.86
N PHE A 35 -10.33 -8.94 10.07
CA PHE A 35 -9.59 -8.84 8.83
C PHE A 35 -10.30 -9.66 7.75
N LYS A 36 -10.39 -9.12 6.54
CA LYS A 36 -10.91 -9.83 5.37
C LYS A 36 -9.83 -9.85 4.28
N THR A 37 -9.45 -11.06 3.88
CA THR A 37 -8.51 -11.24 2.76
C THR A 37 -9.22 -11.10 1.44
N TYR A 38 -8.63 -10.39 0.49
CA TYR A 38 -9.08 -10.44 -0.90
C TYR A 38 -8.51 -11.70 -1.58
N PRO A 39 -9.25 -12.32 -2.52
CA PRO A 39 -8.73 -13.44 -3.30
C PRO A 39 -7.61 -12.96 -4.23
N GLY A 40 -6.57 -13.78 -4.40
CA GLY A 40 -5.47 -13.49 -5.32
C GLY A 40 -4.44 -12.48 -4.80
N ALA A 41 -3.53 -12.10 -5.70
CA ALA A 41 -2.58 -11.01 -5.51
C ALA A 41 -3.09 -9.76 -6.22
N VAL A 42 -2.84 -8.58 -5.64
CA VAL A 42 -3.14 -7.29 -6.30
C VAL A 42 -2.08 -6.95 -7.35
N ILE A 43 -0.88 -7.52 -7.20
CA ILE A 43 0.17 -7.52 -8.21
C ILE A 43 0.98 -8.81 -8.09
N ASP A 44 1.39 -9.37 -9.22
CA ASP A 44 2.25 -10.54 -9.31
C ASP A 44 3.41 -10.26 -10.28
N ILE A 45 4.61 -10.10 -9.72
CA ILE A 45 5.87 -9.95 -10.46
C ILE A 45 6.78 -11.18 -10.26
N SER A 46 6.23 -12.34 -9.90
CA SER A 46 7.02 -13.55 -9.63
C SER A 46 7.85 -14.05 -10.82
N SER A 47 7.39 -13.76 -12.05
CA SER A 47 8.15 -14.02 -13.28
C SER A 47 9.40 -13.17 -13.41
N GLU A 48 9.47 -12.03 -12.71
CA GLU A 48 10.59 -11.09 -12.78
C GLU A 48 11.57 -11.23 -11.61
N VAL A 49 11.11 -11.72 -10.47
CA VAL A 49 11.86 -11.67 -9.21
C VAL A 49 12.77 -12.89 -9.02
N SER A 50 14.01 -12.69 -8.58
CA SER A 50 14.89 -13.76 -8.08
C SER A 50 14.72 -13.92 -6.57
N THR A 51 14.75 -15.16 -6.05
CA THR A 51 14.53 -15.44 -4.61
C THR A 51 15.67 -16.19 -3.94
N GLY A 52 16.88 -16.20 -4.53
CA GLY A 52 18.07 -16.77 -3.88
C GLY A 52 18.74 -15.78 -2.92
N GLY A 53 19.34 -16.24 -1.82
CA GLY A 53 20.08 -15.37 -0.89
C GLY A 53 19.17 -14.40 -0.13
N GLU A 54 19.38 -13.09 -0.28
CA GLU A 54 18.50 -12.01 0.19
C GLU A 54 17.56 -11.48 -0.88
N ARG A 55 17.68 -11.98 -2.12
CA ARG A 55 16.91 -11.49 -3.26
C ARG A 55 15.42 -11.78 -3.09
N GLY A 56 14.59 -10.95 -3.70
CA GLY A 56 13.15 -11.09 -3.68
C GLY A 56 12.48 -9.76 -3.95
N LEU A 57 11.21 -9.67 -3.59
CA LEU A 57 10.58 -8.39 -3.30
C LEU A 57 11.01 -7.93 -1.90
N LEU A 58 11.63 -6.76 -1.82
CA LEU A 58 12.36 -6.27 -0.64
C LEU A 58 11.65 -5.12 0.08
N GLY A 59 10.99 -4.26 -0.68
CA GLY A 59 10.37 -3.05 -0.12
C GLY A 59 9.10 -2.63 -0.83
N ILE A 60 8.26 -1.91 -0.09
CA ILE A 60 7.01 -1.33 -0.55
C ILE A 60 6.86 0.07 0.05
N ALA A 61 6.38 1.02 -0.75
CA ALA A 61 5.97 2.33 -0.29
C ALA A 61 4.78 2.84 -1.11
N PHE A 62 4.08 3.84 -0.58
CA PHE A 62 3.02 4.54 -1.29
C PHE A 62 3.31 6.03 -1.33
N SER A 63 2.86 6.66 -2.41
CA SER A 63 2.62 8.11 -2.46
C SER A 63 1.68 8.56 -1.33
N THR A 64 1.78 9.83 -0.92
CA THR A 64 0.93 10.37 0.17
C THR A 64 -0.56 10.34 -0.13
N ASP A 65 -0.95 10.40 -1.40
CA ASP A 65 -2.34 10.28 -1.85
C ASP A 65 -2.77 8.81 -2.10
N ALA A 66 -1.84 7.86 -1.89
CA ALA A 66 -1.98 6.44 -2.12
C ALA A 66 -2.33 6.07 -3.58
N ARG A 67 -2.07 6.93 -4.56
CA ARG A 67 -2.37 6.66 -5.99
C ARG A 67 -1.22 6.04 -6.76
N THR A 68 -0.05 5.96 -6.13
CA THR A 68 1.15 5.33 -6.66
C THR A 68 1.74 4.38 -5.62
N LEU A 69 1.93 3.13 -6.04
CA LEU A 69 2.65 2.08 -5.33
C LEU A 69 4.08 2.03 -5.85
N PHE A 70 5.05 1.98 -4.95
CA PHE A 70 6.46 1.75 -5.25
C PHE A 70 6.90 0.40 -4.70
N LEU A 71 7.64 -0.38 -5.50
CA LEU A 71 8.25 -1.63 -5.06
C LEU A 71 9.76 -1.58 -5.31
N SER A 72 10.51 -2.14 -4.36
CA SER A 72 11.92 -2.48 -4.51
C SER A 72 12.04 -3.99 -4.57
N TYR A 73 12.69 -4.52 -5.60
CA TYR A 73 12.86 -5.95 -5.79
C TYR A 73 14.14 -6.28 -6.55
N VAL A 74 14.57 -7.54 -6.50
CA VAL A 74 15.72 -8.04 -7.26
C VAL A 74 15.22 -8.85 -8.44
N ASN A 75 15.61 -8.46 -9.65
CA ASN A 75 15.17 -9.14 -10.86
C ASN A 75 15.93 -10.48 -11.10
N LYS A 76 15.56 -11.23 -12.15
CA LYS A 76 16.22 -12.50 -12.50
C LYS A 76 17.72 -12.38 -12.79
N LYS A 77 18.20 -11.19 -13.17
CA LYS A 77 19.63 -10.91 -13.41
C LYS A 77 20.40 -10.60 -12.12
N GLY A 78 19.72 -10.38 -11.00
CA GLY A 78 20.36 -9.98 -9.74
C GLY A 78 20.44 -8.46 -9.54
N GLU A 79 19.83 -7.67 -10.41
CA GLU A 79 19.83 -6.20 -10.30
C GLU A 79 18.72 -5.73 -9.33
N ILE A 80 19.00 -4.68 -8.58
CA ILE A 80 17.99 -3.97 -7.76
C ILE A 80 17.13 -3.15 -8.71
N VAL A 81 15.82 -3.30 -8.62
CA VAL A 81 14.84 -2.58 -9.43
C VAL A 81 13.87 -1.85 -8.53
N ILE A 82 13.77 -0.54 -8.76
CA ILE A 82 12.73 0.31 -8.18
C ILE A 82 11.71 0.60 -9.27
N ALA A 83 10.46 0.25 -9.03
CA ALA A 83 9.37 0.44 -9.99
C ALA A 83 8.12 1.01 -9.31
N SER A 84 7.30 1.68 -10.11
CA SER A 84 6.03 2.25 -9.67
C SER A 84 4.84 1.77 -10.49
N TRP A 85 3.66 1.71 -9.87
CA TRP A 85 2.37 1.44 -10.50
C TRP A 85 1.32 2.43 -10.01
N ALA A 86 0.36 2.74 -10.87
CA ALA A 86 -0.87 3.43 -10.50
C ALA A 86 -1.78 2.51 -9.67
N VAL A 87 -2.35 3.08 -8.62
CA VAL A 87 -3.33 2.43 -7.75
C VAL A 87 -4.62 3.21 -7.79
N THR A 88 -5.70 2.54 -8.18
CA THR A 88 -7.04 3.10 -8.17
C THR A 88 -7.87 2.47 -7.07
N ASP A 89 -8.63 3.31 -6.39
CA ASP A 89 -9.69 2.82 -5.51
C ASP A 89 -10.85 2.33 -6.38
N PRO A 90 -11.41 1.16 -6.07
CA PRO A 90 -12.63 0.74 -6.71
C PRO A 90 -13.77 1.70 -6.35
N THR A 91 -14.60 2.01 -7.34
CA THR A 91 -15.79 2.83 -7.14
C THR A 91 -16.68 2.17 -6.07
N PRO A 92 -17.05 2.87 -4.98
CA PRO A 92 -17.96 2.31 -3.98
C PRO A 92 -19.26 1.87 -4.65
N LEU A 93 -19.80 0.72 -4.24
CA LEU A 93 -21.14 0.34 -4.64
C LEU A 93 -22.12 1.41 -4.12
N PRO A 94 -23.17 1.76 -4.91
CA PRO A 94 -24.18 2.69 -4.43
C PRO A 94 -24.77 2.18 -3.12
N VAL A 95 -24.80 3.04 -2.09
CA VAL A 95 -25.43 2.71 -0.82
C VAL A 95 -26.94 2.62 -1.07
N THR A 96 -27.50 1.41 -1.03
CA THR A 96 -28.95 1.24 -0.90
C THR A 96 -29.34 1.63 0.51
N VAL A 97 -29.74 2.89 0.70
CA VAL A 97 -30.44 3.30 1.92
C VAL A 97 -31.76 2.54 1.94
N PRO A 98 -32.05 1.68 2.94
CA PRO A 98 -33.36 1.06 3.05
C PRO A 98 -34.41 2.17 3.07
N ALA A 99 -35.43 2.07 2.23
CA ALA A 99 -36.57 2.97 2.35
C ALA A 99 -37.06 2.96 3.81
N PRO A 100 -37.41 4.12 4.39
CA PRO A 100 -37.98 4.14 5.73
C PRO A 100 -39.12 3.11 5.76
N ALA A 101 -39.10 2.23 6.76
CA ALA A 101 -40.19 1.28 6.95
C ALA A 101 -41.50 2.07 6.89
N ALA A 102 -42.45 1.60 6.07
CA ALA A 102 -43.75 2.22 5.97
C ALA A 102 -44.30 2.44 7.39
N PRO A 103 -44.86 3.62 7.71
CA PRO A 103 -45.44 3.86 9.02
C PRO A 103 -46.42 2.72 9.32
N ALA A 104 -46.33 2.17 10.53
CA ALA A 104 -47.23 1.09 10.96
C ALA A 104 -48.68 1.49 10.67
N PRO A 105 -49.52 0.56 10.15
CA PRO A 105 -50.93 0.86 9.92
C PRO A 105 -51.54 1.33 11.24
N THR A 106 -52.14 2.52 11.24
CA THR A 106 -52.89 3.02 12.38
C THR A 106 -54.08 2.08 12.62
N VAL A 107 -54.06 1.33 13.71
CA VAL A 107 -55.22 0.57 14.18
C VAL A 107 -56.15 1.56 14.90
N PRO A 108 -57.35 1.85 14.40
CA PRO A 108 -58.30 2.70 15.11
C PRO A 108 -58.88 1.92 16.29
N GLY A 109 -58.69 2.39 17.53
CA GLY A 109 -59.53 1.97 18.67
C GLY A 109 -58.86 1.39 19.91
N THR A 110 -57.52 1.43 20.08
CA THR A 110 -56.89 1.03 21.35
C THR A 110 -56.69 2.21 22.31
N PRO A 111 -57.10 2.11 23.59
CA PRO A 111 -56.81 3.14 24.60
C PRO A 111 -55.29 3.24 24.84
N SER A 112 -54.78 4.46 25.01
CA SER A 112 -53.38 4.71 25.33
C SER A 112 -53.09 4.35 26.80
N THR A 113 -52.70 3.10 27.07
CA THR A 113 -52.04 2.76 28.32
C THR A 113 -50.58 3.19 28.21
N SER A 114 -50.21 4.27 28.89
CA SER A 114 -48.84 4.79 28.94
C SER A 114 -47.95 3.88 29.79
N THR A 115 -47.48 2.78 29.21
CA THR A 115 -46.31 2.07 29.74
C THR A 115 -45.09 2.67 29.08
N ARG A 116 -44.31 3.45 29.83
CA ARG A 116 -42.99 3.94 29.39
C ARG A 116 -42.04 2.74 29.30
N VAL A 117 -42.05 2.08 28.14
CA VAL A 117 -41.01 1.13 27.76
C VAL A 117 -39.72 1.94 27.63
N ALA A 118 -38.71 1.62 28.43
CA ALA A 118 -37.38 2.21 28.28
C ALA A 118 -36.95 2.00 26.81
N PRO A 119 -36.40 3.01 26.12
CA PRO A 119 -35.93 2.80 24.76
C PRO A 119 -34.86 1.72 24.83
N SER A 120 -35.12 0.56 24.21
CA SER A 120 -34.05 -0.36 23.89
C SER A 120 -33.14 0.41 22.94
N THR A 121 -31.98 0.81 23.43
CA THR A 121 -30.90 1.27 22.56
C THR A 121 -30.43 0.05 21.80
N SER A 122 -31.16 -0.31 20.75
CA SER A 122 -30.67 -1.18 19.69
C SER A 122 -29.48 -0.44 19.09
N SER A 123 -28.28 -0.80 19.55
CA SER A 123 -27.03 -0.30 19.01
C SER A 123 -26.95 -0.76 17.57
N THR A 124 -27.44 0.09 16.66
CA THR A 124 -27.37 -0.19 15.23
C THR A 124 -25.92 0.11 14.85
N SER A 125 -25.08 -0.92 14.93
CA SER A 125 -23.71 -0.84 14.43
C SER A 125 -23.81 -0.69 12.90
N THR A 126 -23.60 0.53 12.41
CA THR A 126 -23.50 0.77 10.96
C THR A 126 -22.14 0.26 10.51
N THR A 127 -22.10 -0.95 9.98
CA THR A 127 -20.93 -1.47 9.28
C THR A 127 -20.67 -0.58 8.07
N LEU A 128 -19.46 -0.01 7.96
CA LEU A 128 -19.05 0.70 6.76
C LEU A 128 -19.11 -0.26 5.55
N PRO A 129 -19.47 0.21 4.34
CA PRO A 129 -19.51 -0.65 3.16
C PRO A 129 -18.13 -1.25 2.90
N ILE A 130 -18.11 -2.56 2.63
CA ILE A 130 -16.92 -3.31 2.21
C ILE A 130 -16.44 -2.70 0.90
N LEU A 131 -15.26 -2.09 0.89
CA LEU A 131 -14.66 -1.59 -0.35
C LEU A 131 -14.09 -2.79 -1.12
N PRO A 132 -14.25 -2.84 -2.46
CA PRO A 132 -13.57 -3.86 -3.26
C PRO A 132 -12.04 -3.78 -3.07
N ALA A 133 -11.33 -4.80 -3.56
CA ALA A 133 -9.87 -4.79 -3.53
C ALA A 133 -9.32 -3.56 -4.28
N PRO A 134 -8.23 -2.92 -3.80
CA PRO A 134 -7.55 -1.89 -4.55
C PRO A 134 -7.05 -2.47 -5.88
N VAL A 135 -7.14 -1.69 -6.95
CA VAL A 135 -6.70 -2.12 -8.28
C VAL A 135 -5.34 -1.50 -8.55
N VAL A 136 -4.35 -2.36 -8.82
CA VAL A 136 -3.04 -1.93 -9.33
C VAL A 136 -3.05 -2.20 -10.82
N ASP A 137 -2.91 -1.18 -11.66
CA ASP A 137 -2.92 -1.33 -13.11
C ASP A 137 -1.56 -1.89 -13.58
N PRO A 138 -1.47 -3.14 -14.10
CA PRO A 138 -0.20 -3.70 -14.55
C PRO A 138 0.41 -2.92 -15.72
N ALA A 139 -0.41 -2.31 -16.58
CA ALA A 139 0.05 -1.53 -17.73
C ALA A 139 0.69 -0.19 -17.33
N SER A 140 0.40 0.30 -16.11
CA SER A 140 0.97 1.52 -15.57
C SER A 140 2.41 1.37 -15.04
N LYS A 141 2.98 0.16 -15.13
CA LYS A 141 4.33 -0.12 -14.62
C LYS A 141 5.35 0.83 -15.24
N ARG A 142 6.12 1.50 -14.37
CA ARG A 142 7.29 2.29 -14.76
C ARG A 142 8.50 1.82 -13.96
N ILE A 143 9.59 1.49 -14.63
CA ILE A 143 10.89 1.26 -13.98
C ILE A 143 11.49 2.64 -13.72
N LEU A 144 11.74 2.95 -12.45
CA LEU A 144 12.34 4.20 -12.04
C LEU A 144 13.85 4.08 -12.05
N LEU A 145 14.39 3.01 -11.46
CA LEU A 145 15.82 2.84 -11.30
C LEU A 145 16.19 1.36 -11.35
N THR A 146 17.28 1.04 -12.04
CA THR A 146 17.90 -0.29 -12.04
C THR A 146 19.36 -0.12 -11.64
N ILE A 147 19.81 -0.87 -10.64
CA ILE A 147 21.18 -0.82 -10.11
C ILE A 147 21.79 -2.21 -10.21
N ALA A 148 22.93 -2.30 -10.89
CA ALA A 148 23.71 -3.53 -10.92
C ALA A 148 24.25 -3.84 -9.52
N HIS A 149 24.12 -5.10 -9.11
CA HIS A 149 24.57 -5.58 -7.80
C HIS A 149 25.18 -6.96 -7.95
N GLU A 150 26.39 -7.13 -7.41
CA GLU A 150 27.13 -8.38 -7.43
C GLU A 150 26.94 -9.15 -6.12
N GLY A 151 26.81 -10.47 -6.19
CA GLY A 151 26.62 -11.33 -5.03
C GLY A 151 25.16 -11.69 -4.74
N SER A 152 24.86 -12.20 -3.54
CA SER A 152 23.53 -12.72 -3.19
C SER A 152 22.99 -12.21 -1.85
N THR A 153 23.72 -11.33 -1.17
CA THR A 153 23.37 -10.72 0.12
C THR A 153 23.63 -9.20 0.07
N ASN A 154 23.27 -8.51 1.14
CA ASN A 154 23.36 -7.07 1.34
C ASN A 154 22.57 -6.23 0.32
N TYR A 155 21.33 -6.61 -0.01
CA TYR A 155 20.53 -5.84 -0.97
C TYR A 155 19.80 -4.64 -0.35
N ALA A 156 19.56 -4.66 0.96
CA ALA A 156 18.66 -3.74 1.67
C ALA A 156 17.26 -3.69 1.01
N GLY A 157 16.86 -2.53 0.46
CA GLY A 157 15.63 -2.39 -0.34
C GLY A 157 14.47 -1.68 0.36
N GLN A 158 14.68 -1.10 1.55
CA GLN A 158 13.66 -0.29 2.19
C GLN A 158 13.29 0.92 1.31
N LEU A 159 11.99 1.19 1.21
CA LEU A 159 11.43 2.37 0.57
C LEU A 159 10.65 3.20 1.59
N THR A 160 10.76 4.51 1.48
CA THR A 160 9.86 5.42 2.19
C THR A 160 9.65 6.70 1.39
N LEU A 161 8.46 7.29 1.49
CA LEU A 161 8.20 8.60 0.94
C LEU A 161 8.37 9.65 2.03
N GLY A 162 9.21 10.65 1.76
CA GLY A 162 9.37 11.78 2.66
C GLY A 162 8.17 12.72 2.60
N ARG A 163 8.02 13.55 3.64
CA ARG A 163 7.01 14.63 3.66
C ARG A 163 7.28 15.71 2.60
N ASP A 164 8.50 15.75 2.09
CA ASP A 164 8.94 16.57 0.96
C ASP A 164 8.46 16.02 -0.40
N GLY A 165 7.81 14.85 -0.43
CA GLY A 165 7.27 14.24 -1.64
C GLY A 165 8.26 13.39 -2.43
N PHE A 166 9.50 13.23 -1.95
CA PHE A 166 10.52 12.46 -2.63
C PHE A 166 10.60 11.02 -2.11
N LEU A 167 11.04 10.11 -2.98
CA LEU A 167 11.24 8.71 -2.65
C LEU A 167 12.66 8.50 -2.12
N TYR A 168 12.75 7.98 -0.90
CA TYR A 168 14.00 7.57 -0.27
C TYR A 168 14.16 6.06 -0.41
N ILE A 169 15.33 5.65 -0.91
CA ILE A 169 15.63 4.26 -1.28
C ILE A 169 16.88 3.83 -0.53
N GLY A 170 16.73 2.84 0.35
CA GLY A 170 17.87 2.18 0.98
C GLY A 170 18.46 1.14 0.05
N VAL A 171 19.72 1.33 -0.35
CA VAL A 171 20.46 0.42 -1.25
C VAL A 171 21.65 -0.15 -0.49
N GLY A 172 21.71 -1.47 -0.38
CA GLY A 172 22.82 -2.12 0.30
C GLY A 172 24.11 -2.13 -0.52
N ASP A 173 25.20 -2.56 0.09
CA ASP A 173 26.51 -2.71 -0.53
C ASP A 173 26.68 -4.11 -1.16
N SER A 174 27.81 -4.36 -1.83
CA SER A 174 28.11 -5.69 -2.37
C SER A 174 28.99 -6.49 -1.39
N PRO A 175 28.71 -7.79 -1.14
CA PRO A 175 29.36 -8.62 -0.12
C PRO A 175 30.72 -9.22 -0.52
N ASN A 176 31.40 -8.67 -1.54
CA ASN A 176 32.68 -9.20 -2.04
C ASN A 176 33.82 -8.19 -1.90
N GLY A 177 34.25 -7.87 -0.68
CA GLY A 177 35.59 -7.37 -0.32
C GLY A 177 36.09 -6.02 -0.88
N ALA A 178 35.52 -5.50 -1.96
CA ALA A 178 35.67 -4.12 -2.44
C ALA A 178 34.64 -3.18 -1.77
N GLU A 179 34.09 -3.62 -0.64
CA GLU A 179 32.87 -3.12 0.00
C GLU A 179 33.07 -1.69 0.54
N GLU A 180 34.27 -1.38 1.05
CA GLU A 180 34.66 -0.02 1.41
C GLU A 180 34.60 0.91 0.20
N GLN A 181 34.95 0.42 -1.00
CA GLN A 181 35.01 1.27 -2.19
C GLN A 181 33.62 1.57 -2.77
N THR A 182 32.62 0.69 -2.72
CA THR A 182 31.31 1.04 -3.31
C THR A 182 30.53 2.06 -2.47
N ALA A 183 30.48 1.88 -1.15
CA ALA A 183 29.83 2.82 -0.26
C ALA A 183 30.56 4.17 -0.22
N GLN A 184 31.90 4.19 -0.30
CA GLN A 184 32.70 5.42 -0.33
C GLN A 184 32.88 6.02 -1.73
N ASN A 185 32.66 5.26 -2.80
CA ASN A 185 32.74 5.79 -4.17
C ASN A 185 31.48 6.64 -4.47
N PRO A 186 31.64 7.95 -4.73
CA PRO A 186 30.53 8.82 -5.08
C PRO A 186 29.89 8.49 -6.43
N GLU A 187 30.59 7.77 -7.31
CA GLU A 187 30.06 7.31 -8.60
C GLU A 187 29.23 6.02 -8.48
N SER A 188 29.16 5.40 -7.29
CA SER A 188 28.36 4.20 -7.04
C SER A 188 27.05 4.52 -6.34
N LEU A 189 25.98 3.86 -6.79
CA LEU A 189 24.66 3.89 -6.15
C LEU A 189 24.51 2.87 -5.01
N LEU A 190 25.53 2.03 -4.76
CA LEU A 190 25.52 1.01 -3.72
C LEU A 190 25.96 1.56 -2.35
N GLY A 191 25.43 0.96 -1.28
CA GLY A 191 25.69 1.39 0.10
C GLY A 191 25.21 2.82 0.38
N LYS A 192 24.07 3.22 -0.20
CA LYS A 192 23.53 4.59 -0.15
C LYS A 192 22.10 4.64 0.37
N ILE A 193 21.72 5.83 0.83
CA ILE A 193 20.33 6.28 0.85
C ILE A 193 20.15 7.22 -0.34
N LEU A 194 19.44 6.78 -1.37
CA LEU A 194 19.15 7.60 -2.55
C LEU A 194 17.86 8.39 -2.32
N ARG A 195 17.78 9.57 -2.95
CA ARG A 195 16.60 10.46 -2.91
C ARG A 195 16.26 10.91 -4.32
N ILE A 196 15.11 10.48 -4.84
CA ILE A 196 14.66 10.79 -6.21
C ILE A 196 13.26 11.42 -6.22
N ASP A 197 12.92 12.11 -7.31
CA ASP A 197 11.58 12.62 -7.60
C ASP A 197 10.89 11.80 -8.71
N PRO A 198 10.02 10.84 -8.37
CA PRO A 198 9.29 10.06 -9.37
C PRO A 198 8.24 10.88 -10.17
N ALA A 199 7.81 12.03 -9.65
CA ALA A 199 6.79 12.88 -10.26
C ALA A 199 7.40 13.82 -11.32
N GLY A 200 8.68 14.19 -11.16
CA GLY A 200 9.44 15.01 -12.11
C GLY A 200 9.93 14.28 -13.36
N ALA A 201 9.37 13.10 -13.68
CA ALA A 201 9.78 12.32 -14.84
C ALA A 201 9.49 13.02 -16.17
N THR A 202 10.37 12.80 -17.15
CA THR A 202 10.26 13.31 -18.51
C THR A 202 10.03 12.17 -19.50
N ALA A 203 9.99 12.48 -20.80
CA ALA A 203 9.90 11.45 -21.84
C ALA A 203 11.15 10.55 -21.89
N THR A 204 12.31 11.05 -21.45
CA THR A 204 13.60 10.35 -21.49
C THR A 204 14.05 9.87 -20.11
N ASP A 205 13.66 10.58 -19.05
CA ASP A 205 14.13 10.34 -17.70
C ASP A 205 12.98 9.84 -16.82
N PRO A 206 13.12 8.67 -16.21
CA PRO A 206 12.03 8.07 -15.44
C PRO A 206 11.79 8.75 -14.08
N TYR A 207 12.68 9.62 -13.63
CA TYR A 207 12.60 10.45 -12.42
C TYR A 207 13.48 11.69 -12.57
N ALA A 208 13.26 12.71 -11.72
CA ALA A 208 14.14 13.86 -11.60
C ALA A 208 15.01 13.78 -10.33
N ILE A 209 16.11 14.55 -10.30
CA ILE A 209 16.94 14.72 -9.12
C ILE A 209 16.41 15.90 -8.30
N PRO A 210 15.98 15.67 -7.04
CA PRO A 210 15.51 16.74 -6.17
C PRO A 210 16.55 17.85 -5.96
N PRO A 211 16.14 19.13 -5.98
CA PRO A 211 16.99 20.21 -5.52
C PRO A 211 17.47 19.96 -4.09
N GLY A 212 18.75 20.25 -3.83
CA GLY A 212 19.38 20.04 -2.53
C GLY A 212 19.88 18.61 -2.27
N ASN A 213 19.80 17.71 -3.25
CA ASN A 213 20.68 16.53 -3.23
C ASN A 213 22.15 17.00 -3.21
N PRO A 214 23.03 16.36 -2.43
CA PRO A 214 24.40 16.84 -2.21
C PRO A 214 25.34 16.63 -3.41
N PHE A 215 24.96 15.77 -4.36
CA PHE A 215 25.68 15.43 -5.59
C PHE A 215 24.68 15.17 -6.72
#